data_AF-A0A1I7V269-F1
#
_entry.id   AF-A0A1I7V269-F1
#
_cell.length_a   1.000
_cell.length_b   1.000
_cell.length_c   1.000
_cell.angle_alpha   90.00
_cell.angle_beta   90.00
_cell.angle_gamma   90.00
#
_symmetry.space_group_name_H-M   'P 1'
#
loop_
_entity.id
_entity.type
_entity.pdbx_description
1 polymer ?
#
loop_
_entity_poly.entity_id
_entity_poly.type
_entity_poly.pdbx_seq_one_letter_code
_entity_poly.pdbx_strand_id
1 'polypeptide(L)'
;MSSVKWAMFNFHFWCMLLDWSLTILTVPFLLLPAMAGFPLGILKEFGVPISYQVFFVVTILGVLSASILQIFENRYYIMFARETRWKHCRRLFLTINLFVYATFFIPALIMVPDQEEGLKHIYNV
;
A
#
# COMPACT_ATOMS: atom_id res chain seq x y z
N MET A 1 -27.51 -2.82 -9.42
CA MET A 1 -26.62 -3.52 -8.46
C MET A 1 -25.38 -4.18 -9.10
N SER A 2 -25.30 -4.35 -10.43
CA SER A 2 -24.13 -4.97 -11.10
C SER A 2 -22.83 -4.15 -11.01
N SER A 3 -22.92 -2.81 -11.06
CA SER A 3 -21.75 -1.93 -11.01
C SER A 3 -20.97 -1.98 -9.69
N VAL A 4 -21.62 -2.30 -8.56
CA VAL A 4 -20.97 -2.36 -7.24
C VAL A 4 -20.19 -3.66 -7.05
N LYS A 5 -20.60 -4.75 -7.71
CA LYS A 5 -19.96 -6.07 -7.59
C LYS A 5 -18.48 -6.02 -7.98
N TRP A 6 -18.15 -5.30 -9.05
CA TRP A 6 -16.76 -5.14 -9.50
C TRP A 6 -15.90 -4.35 -8.53
N ALA A 7 -16.43 -3.28 -7.93
CA ALA A 7 -15.69 -2.51 -6.92
C ALA A 7 -15.43 -3.34 -5.66
N MET A 8 -16.42 -4.13 -5.23
CA MET A 8 -16.27 -5.06 -4.10
C MET A 8 -15.28 -6.19 -4.39
N PHE A 9 -15.32 -6.75 -5.60
CA PHE A 9 -14.35 -7.77 -6.01
C PHE A 9 -12.92 -7.22 -6.03
N ASN A 10 -12.72 -6.02 -6.60
CA ASN A 10 -11.42 -5.35 -6.59
C ASN A 10 -10.90 -5.17 -5.14
N PHE A 11 -11.73 -4.64 -4.24
CA PHE A 11 -11.36 -4.50 -2.84
C PHE A 11 -10.98 -5.83 -2.18
N HIS A 12 -11.77 -6.88 -2.40
CA HIS A 12 -11.49 -8.21 -1.84
C HIS A 12 -10.17 -8.79 -2.35
N PHE A 13 -9.88 -8.63 -3.64
CA PHE A 13 -8.61 -9.03 -4.23
C PHE A 13 -7.41 -8.36 -3.53
N TRP A 14 -7.48 -7.04 -3.30
CA TRP A 14 -6.42 -6.31 -2.60
C TRP A 14 -6.30 -6.70 -1.12
N CYS A 15 -7.40 -7.03 -0.44
CA CYS A 15 -7.34 -7.60 0.91
C CYS A 15 -6.59 -8.92 0.93
N MET A 16 -6.96 -9.87 0.05
CA MET A 16 -6.29 -11.16 -0.01
C MET A 16 -4.80 -11.04 -0.34
N LEU A 17 -4.46 -10.13 -1.27
CA LEU A 17 -3.06 -9.88 -1.62
C LEU A 17 -2.29 -9.29 -0.44
N LEU A 18 -2.89 -8.38 0.34
CA LEU A 18 -2.30 -7.84 1.55
C LEU A 18 -2.06 -8.95 2.59
N ASP A 19 -3.05 -9.80 2.83
CA ASP A 19 -2.95 -10.90 3.79
C ASP A 19 -1.80 -11.84 3.43
N TRP A 20 -1.69 -12.26 2.16
CA TRP A 20 -0.56 -13.06 1.69
C TRP A 20 0.78 -12.33 1.79
N SER A 21 0.79 -11.02 1.52
CA SER A 21 2.01 -10.21 1.63
C SER A 21 2.55 -10.17 3.07
N LEU A 22 1.66 -10.09 4.06
CA LEU A 22 2.01 -10.03 5.47
C LEU A 22 2.31 -11.42 6.08
N THR A 23 1.59 -12.46 5.66
CA THR A 23 1.66 -13.79 6.30
C THR A 23 2.66 -14.75 5.67
N ILE A 24 2.93 -14.63 4.37
CA ILE A 24 3.78 -15.58 3.64
C ILE A 24 5.01 -14.87 3.08
N LEU A 25 4.81 -13.75 2.38
CA LEU A 25 5.89 -13.12 1.62
C LEU A 25 6.89 -12.37 2.51
N THR A 26 6.39 -11.51 3.40
CA THR A 26 7.24 -10.57 4.14
C THR A 26 7.42 -10.98 5.59
N VAL A 27 6.34 -11.46 6.24
CA VAL A 27 6.30 -11.82 7.67
C VAL A 27 7.09 -10.82 8.52
N PRO A 28 6.61 -9.55 8.60
CA PRO A 28 7.38 -8.49 9.26
C PRO A 28 7.42 -8.74 10.76
N PHE A 29 8.63 -8.89 11.31
CA PHE A 29 8.84 -8.94 12.75
C PHE A 29 9.17 -7.53 13.26
N LEU A 30 8.35 -7.02 14.17
CA LEU A 30 8.49 -5.66 14.71
C LEU A 30 9.05 -5.70 16.13
N LEU A 31 10.10 -4.92 16.36
CA LEU A 31 10.75 -4.70 17.65
C LEU A 31 10.28 -3.35 18.22
N LEU A 32 9.27 -3.40 19.07
CA LEU A 32 8.80 -2.23 19.83
C LEU A 32 9.48 -2.22 21.21
N PRO A 33 9.85 -1.05 21.77
CA PRO A 33 9.53 0.32 21.33
C PRO A 33 10.52 0.93 20.33
N ALA A 34 11.58 0.22 19.96
CA ALA A 34 12.66 0.73 19.10
C ALA A 34 12.21 1.12 17.67
N MET A 35 10.96 0.85 17.29
CA MET A 35 10.42 1.04 15.93
C MET A 35 11.32 0.40 14.86
N ALA A 36 11.98 -0.70 15.20
CA ALA A 36 12.81 -1.48 14.30
C ALA A 36 12.03 -2.70 13.81
N GLY A 37 12.42 -3.26 12.67
CA GLY A 37 11.84 -4.51 12.20
C GLY A 37 12.63 -5.14 11.07
N PHE A 38 12.46 -6.44 10.91
CA PHE A 38 13.04 -7.19 9.81
C PHE A 38 12.04 -8.21 9.27
N PRO A 39 12.03 -8.46 7.95
CA PRO A 39 11.17 -9.47 7.36
C PRO A 39 11.70 -10.88 7.66
N LEU A 40 10.79 -11.83 7.82
CA LEU A 40 11.06 -13.26 8.02
C LEU A 40 10.44 -14.15 6.94
N GLY A 41 9.75 -13.56 5.98
CA GLY A 41 9.03 -14.32 4.95
C GLY A 41 9.90 -14.76 3.77
N ILE A 42 9.24 -15.40 2.82
CA ILE A 42 9.86 -16.01 1.63
C ILE A 42 10.68 -15.01 0.81
N LEU A 43 10.28 -13.73 0.76
CA LEU A 43 11.02 -12.69 0.01
C LEU A 43 12.45 -12.50 0.52
N LYS A 44 12.69 -12.75 1.81
CA LYS A 44 14.04 -12.72 2.38
C LYS A 44 14.89 -13.89 1.88
N GLU A 45 14.31 -15.08 1.74
CA GLU A 45 15.03 -16.26 1.22
C GLU A 45 15.45 -16.06 -0.25
N PHE A 46 14.64 -15.33 -1.03
CA PHE A 46 14.99 -14.92 -2.39
C PHE A 46 16.00 -13.76 -2.46
N GLY A 47 16.46 -13.23 -1.33
CA GLY A 47 17.46 -12.15 -1.30
C GLY A 47 16.90 -10.77 -1.67
N VAL A 48 15.58 -10.55 -1.60
CA VAL A 48 14.98 -9.24 -1.90
C VAL A 48 15.36 -8.25 -0.78
N PRO A 49 15.90 -7.06 -1.09
CA PRO A 49 16.29 -6.09 -0.07
C PRO A 49 15.09 -5.61 0.77
N ILE A 50 15.33 -5.37 2.06
CA ILE A 50 14.30 -5.01 3.04
C ILE A 50 13.50 -3.78 2.60
N SER A 51 14.17 -2.75 2.08
CA SER A 51 13.52 -1.50 1.61
C SER A 51 12.43 -1.77 0.56
N TYR A 52 12.68 -2.68 -0.38
CA TYR A 52 11.71 -3.03 -1.41
C TYR A 52 10.55 -3.85 -0.85
N GLN A 53 10.81 -4.73 0.13
CA GLN A 53 9.74 -5.50 0.78
C GLN A 53 8.79 -4.60 1.57
N VAL A 54 9.34 -3.62 2.31
CA VAL A 54 8.54 -2.62 3.04
C VAL A 54 7.74 -1.76 2.05
N PHE A 55 8.39 -1.27 0.99
CA PHE A 55 7.72 -0.51 -0.06
C PHE A 55 6.56 -1.29 -0.69
N PHE A 56 6.76 -2.58 -0.98
CA PHE A 56 5.74 -3.45 -1.55
C PHE A 56 4.50 -3.54 -0.66
N VAL A 57 4.68 -3.85 0.63
CA VAL A 57 3.56 -3.99 1.58
C VAL A 57 2.83 -2.65 1.78
N VAL A 58 3.58 -1.55 1.95
CA VAL A 58 3.00 -0.21 2.14
C VAL A 58 2.24 0.25 0.89
N THR A 59 2.75 -0.07 -0.30
CA THR A 59 2.05 0.24 -1.57
C THR A 59 0.74 -0.53 -1.67
N ILE A 60 0.71 -1.82 -1.30
CA ILE A 60 -0.53 -2.61 -1.27
C ILE A 60 -1.55 -2.01 -0.28
N LEU A 61 -1.10 -1.59 0.92
CA LEU A 61 -1.96 -0.89 1.88
C LEU A 61 -2.54 0.41 1.29
N GLY A 62 -1.72 1.19 0.58
CA GLY A 62 -2.16 2.38 -0.15
C GLY A 62 -3.24 2.06 -1.18
N VAL A 63 -3.00 1.08 -2.05
CA VAL A 63 -3.96 0.67 -3.09
C VAL A 63 -5.26 0.08 -2.49
N LEU A 64 -5.16 -0.62 -1.36
CA LEU A 64 -6.33 -1.08 -0.62
C LEU A 64 -7.19 0.09 -0.13
N SER A 65 -6.56 1.14 0.42
CA SER A 65 -7.27 2.35 0.84
C SER A 65 -7.93 3.08 -0.34
N ALA A 66 -7.27 3.13 -1.50
CA ALA A 66 -7.85 3.65 -2.74
C ALA A 66 -9.07 2.83 -3.20
N SER A 67 -9.03 1.51 -3.01
CA SER A 67 -10.14 0.61 -3.33
C SER A 67 -11.35 0.82 -2.41
N ILE A 68 -11.12 1.11 -1.13
CA ILE A 68 -12.18 1.51 -0.19
C ILE A 68 -12.83 2.82 -0.65
N LEU A 69 -12.03 3.84 -0.98
CA LEU A 69 -12.53 5.11 -1.51
C LEU A 69 -13.36 4.90 -2.77
N GLN A 70 -12.94 4.00 -3.67
CA GLN A 70 -13.70 3.68 -4.88
C GLN A 70 -15.10 3.12 -4.57
N ILE A 71 -15.26 2.33 -3.50
CA ILE A 71 -16.57 1.81 -3.07
C ILE A 71 -17.47 2.95 -2.57
N PHE A 72 -16.95 3.81 -1.70
CA PHE A 72 -17.68 4.97 -1.18
C PHE A 72 -18.10 5.92 -2.30
N GLU A 73 -17.18 6.22 -3.20
CA GLU A 73 -17.40 7.06 -4.36
C GLU A 73 -18.44 6.47 -5.31
N ASN A 74 -18.44 5.14 -5.49
CA ASN A 74 -19.47 4.48 -6.29
C ASN A 74 -20.86 4.57 -5.67
N ARG A 75 -20.97 4.50 -4.33
CA ARG A 75 -22.25 4.72 -3.62
C ARG A 75 -22.71 6.16 -3.72
N TYR A 76 -21.81 7.12 -3.49
CA TYR A 76 -22.10 8.54 -3.60
C TYR A 76 -22.61 8.89 -5.00
N TYR A 77 -21.94 8.40 -6.05
CA TYR A 77 -22.34 8.62 -7.43
C TYR A 77 -23.75 8.12 -7.76
N ILE A 78 -24.12 6.93 -7.26
CA ILE A 78 -25.44 6.35 -7.51
C ILE A 78 -26.54 7.12 -6.78
N MET A 79 -26.29 7.59 -5.55
CA MET A 79 -27.31 8.23 -4.72
C MET A 79 -27.52 9.71 -5.05
N PHE A 80 -26.45 10.47 -5.34
CA PHE A 80 -26.53 11.93 -5.37
C PHE A 80 -26.00 12.57 -6.66
N ALA A 81 -25.04 11.95 -7.35
CA ALA A 81 -24.27 12.64 -8.39
C ALA A 81 -24.57 12.18 -9.83
N ARG A 82 -25.57 11.33 -10.06
CA ARG A 82 -25.82 10.66 -11.35
C ARG A 82 -26.04 11.61 -12.53
N GLU A 83 -26.78 12.70 -12.32
CA GLU A 83 -27.12 13.70 -13.33
C GLU A 83 -26.18 14.92 -13.34
N THR A 84 -25.11 14.88 -12.55
CA THR A 84 -24.19 16.01 -12.39
C THR A 84 -22.94 15.87 -13.28
N ARG A 85 -22.20 16.98 -13.47
CA ARG A 85 -20.90 16.98 -14.16
C ARG A 85 -19.84 16.09 -13.50
N TRP A 86 -20.11 15.62 -12.28
CA TRP A 86 -19.24 14.73 -11.51
C TRP A 86 -18.91 13.42 -12.22
N LYS A 87 -19.74 12.95 -13.16
CA LYS A 87 -19.46 11.76 -13.99
C LYS A 87 -18.10 11.82 -14.71
N HIS A 88 -17.70 13.00 -15.20
CA HIS A 88 -16.42 13.18 -15.87
C HIS A 88 -15.28 13.39 -14.87
N CYS A 89 -15.50 14.22 -13.85
CA CYS A 89 -14.52 14.51 -12.81
C CYS A 89 -14.13 13.26 -11.99
N ARG A 90 -15.08 12.34 -11.78
CA ARG A 90 -14.87 11.09 -11.02
C ARG A 90 -13.75 10.22 -11.57
N ARG A 91 -13.66 10.04 -12.90
CA ARG A 91 -12.61 9.20 -13.49
C ARG A 91 -11.22 9.79 -13.24
N LEU A 92 -11.10 11.11 -13.37
CA LEU A 92 -9.87 11.82 -13.05
C LEU A 92 -9.55 11.73 -11.54
N PHE A 93 -10.54 11.95 -10.68
CA PHE A 93 -10.38 11.87 -9.22
C PHE A 93 -9.88 10.49 -8.77
N LEU A 94 -10.49 9.41 -9.26
CA LEU A 94 -10.09 8.04 -8.90
C LEU A 94 -8.69 7.69 -9.43
N THR A 95 -8.34 8.12 -10.64
CA THR A 95 -7.01 7.87 -11.21
C THR A 95 -5.90 8.64 -10.50
N ILE A 96 -6.14 9.91 -10.15
CA ILE A 96 -5.21 10.71 -9.34
C ILE A 96 -5.02 10.07 -7.96
N ASN A 97 -6.11 9.67 -7.28
CA ASN A 97 -6.00 9.02 -5.97
C ASN A 97 -5.16 7.74 -6.06
N LEU A 98 -5.46 6.86 -7.01
CA LEU A 98 -4.68 5.64 -7.19
C LEU A 98 -3.19 5.93 -7.42
N PHE A 99 -2.87 6.92 -8.26
CA PHE A 99 -1.50 7.32 -8.52
C PHE A 99 -0.81 7.85 -7.26
N VAL A 100 -1.48 8.71 -6.49
CA VAL A 100 -0.94 9.24 -5.23
C VAL A 100 -0.68 8.10 -4.24
N TYR A 101 -1.64 7.19 -4.02
CA TYR A 101 -1.46 6.06 -3.11
C TYR A 101 -0.39 5.06 -3.57
N ALA A 102 -0.14 4.94 -4.87
CA ALA A 102 0.94 4.10 -5.40
C ALA A 102 2.33 4.76 -5.27
N THR A 103 2.40 6.09 -5.25
CA THR A 103 3.68 6.83 -5.34
C THR A 103 4.08 7.54 -4.05
N PHE A 104 3.18 7.70 -3.07
CA PHE A 104 3.45 8.50 -1.86
C PHE A 104 4.66 8.01 -1.06
N PHE A 105 4.98 6.71 -1.13
CA PHE A 105 6.07 6.11 -0.37
C PHE A 105 7.41 6.06 -1.13
N ILE A 106 7.44 6.48 -2.40
CA ILE A 106 8.67 6.52 -3.21
C ILE A 106 9.75 7.43 -2.58
N PRO A 107 9.43 8.66 -2.12
CA PRO A 107 10.45 9.51 -1.50
C PRO A 107 11.09 8.86 -0.27
N ALA A 108 10.29 8.15 0.55
CA ALA A 108 10.78 7.43 1.71
C ALA A 108 11.73 6.28 1.33
N LEU A 109 11.50 5.61 0.19
CA LEU A 109 12.40 4.58 -0.34
C LEU A 109 13.76 5.16 -0.77
N ILE A 110 13.78 6.35 -1.36
CA ILE A 110 15.02 6.99 -1.83
C ILE A 110 15.83 7.54 -0.65
N MET A 111 15.16 7.97 0.42
CA MET A 111 15.80 8.55 1.61
C MET A 111 16.13 7.52 2.70
N VAL A 112 16.07 6.21 2.42
CA VAL A 112 16.44 5.19 3.40
C VAL A 112 17.93 5.34 3.74
N PRO A 113 18.29 5.62 5.02
CA PRO A 113 19.69 5.73 5.42
C PRO A 113 20.38 4.38 5.36
N ASP A 114 21.69 4.39 5.06
CA ASP A 114 22.47 3.16 5.04
C ASP A 114 22.63 2.60 6.46
N GLN A 115 22.21 1.36 6.64
CA GLN A 115 22.24 0.70 7.93
C GLN A 115 23.68 0.40 8.38
N GLU A 116 24.62 0.24 7.45
CA GLU A 116 26.03 0.03 7.79
C GLU A 116 26.66 1.25 8.46
N GLU A 117 26.32 2.44 8.00
CA GLU A 117 26.81 3.70 8.57
C GLU A 117 26.23 3.92 9.99
N GLY A 118 24.95 3.60 10.19
CA GLY A 118 24.32 3.64 11.51
C GLY A 118 24.95 2.66 12.50
N LEU A 119 25.32 1.46 12.06
CA LEU A 119 26.01 0.48 12.90
C LEU A 119 27.41 0.97 13.29
N LYS A 120 28.18 1.56 12.38
CA LYS A 120 29.50 2.13 12.68
C LYS A 120 29.43 3.21 13.76
N HIS A 121 28.43 4.10 13.68
CA HIS A 121 28.21 5.13 14.68
C HIS A 121 27.83 4.56 16.07
N ILE A 122 27.07 3.47 16.13
CA ILE A 122 26.71 2.84 17.42
C ILE A 122 27.90 2.08 18.01
N TYR A 123 28.67 1.38 17.17
CA TYR A 123 29.78 0.55 17.63
C TYR A 123 31.09 1.32 17.87
N ASN A 124 31.13 2.65 17.63
CA ASN A 124 32.32 3.50 17.76
C ASN A 124 33.57 2.86 17.08
N VAL A 125 33.41 2.43 15.82
CA VAL A 125 34.51 2.02 14.93
C VAL A 125 34.69 3.09 13.86
#